data_AF-A0AAT9H8U3-F1
#
_entry.id   AF-A0AAT9H8U3-F1
#
_cell.length_a   1.000
_cell.length_b   1.000
_cell.length_c   1.000
_cell.angle_alpha   90.00
_cell.angle_beta   90.00
_cell.angle_gamma   90.00
#
_symmetry.space_group_name_H-M   'P 1'
#
loop_
_entity.id
_entity.type
_entity.pdbx_description
1 polymer ?
#
loop_
_entity_poly.entity_id
_entity_poly.type
_entity_poly.pdbx_seq_one_letter_code
_entity_poly.pdbx_strand_id
1 'polypeptide(L)'
;MLRWAESVLAVLTEAGVEGERRVVALRGLLSYVIGAIQLEHLGALSGPGTTAITELSPAEFPHMTETARDARNVGADQEFLGGLALLLDGLGV
;
A
#
# COMPACT_ATOMS: atom_id res chain seq x y z
N MET A 1 -19.79 -4.01 2.65
CA MET A 1 -18.82 -5.10 2.91
C MET A 1 -19.10 -6.34 2.08
N LEU A 2 -20.20 -7.08 2.26
CA LEU A 2 -20.44 -8.34 1.52
C LEU A 2 -20.41 -8.20 -0.01
N ARG A 3 -21.10 -7.20 -0.58
CA ARG A 3 -21.08 -6.95 -2.04
C ARG A 3 -19.69 -6.60 -2.58
N TRP A 4 -18.90 -5.87 -1.80
CA TRP A 4 -17.54 -5.52 -2.19
C TRP A 4 -16.66 -6.78 -2.19
N ALA A 5 -16.73 -7.58 -1.13
CA ALA A 5 -15.98 -8.83 -1.04
C ALA A 5 -16.35 -9.79 -2.18
N GLU A 6 -17.64 -9.94 -2.48
CA GLU A 6 -18.10 -10.75 -3.61
C GLU A 6 -17.53 -10.26 -4.95
N SER A 7 -17.51 -8.94 -5.18
CA SER A 7 -16.96 -8.35 -6.41
C SER A 7 -15.46 -8.62 -6.54
N VAL A 8 -14.70 -8.46 -5.45
CA VAL A 8 -13.26 -8.76 -5.43
C VAL A 8 -13.00 -10.25 -5.65
N LEU A 9 -13.80 -11.12 -5.01
CA LEU A 9 -13.70 -12.57 -5.20
C LEU A 9 -14.00 -12.99 -6.63
N ALA A 10 -14.97 -12.36 -7.30
CA ALA A 10 -15.25 -12.60 -8.72
C ALA A 10 -14.03 -12.29 -9.59
N VAL A 11 -13.42 -11.11 -9.44
CA VAL A 11 -12.21 -10.72 -10.18
C VAL A 11 -11.04 -11.68 -9.90
N LEU A 12 -10.80 -12.03 -8.64
CA LEU A 12 -9.75 -12.98 -8.27
C LEU A 12 -9.99 -14.36 -8.89
N THR A 13 -11.25 -14.79 -8.99
CA THR A 13 -11.63 -16.06 -9.62
C THR A 13 -11.37 -16.02 -11.12
N GLU A 14 -11.73 -14.93 -11.79
CA GLU A 14 -11.43 -14.73 -13.22
C GLU A 14 -9.92 -14.72 -13.50
N ALA A 15 -9.12 -14.26 -12.54
CA ALA A 15 -7.66 -14.33 -12.60
C ALA A 15 -7.07 -15.71 -12.21
N GLY A 16 -7.90 -16.72 -11.95
CA GLY A 16 -7.46 -18.08 -11.59
C GLY A 16 -6.96 -18.23 -10.15
N VAL A 17 -7.25 -17.27 -9.26
CA VAL A 17 -6.95 -17.38 -7.85
C VAL A 17 -8.09 -18.12 -7.15
N GLU A 18 -7.81 -19.30 -6.61
CA GLU A 18 -8.82 -20.18 -6.03
C GLU A 18 -8.45 -20.68 -4.62
N GLY A 19 -9.37 -21.41 -4.00
CA GLY A 19 -9.17 -22.09 -2.73
C GLY A 19 -8.65 -21.17 -1.61
N GLU A 20 -7.69 -21.68 -0.85
CA GLU A 20 -7.07 -20.96 0.27
C GLU A 20 -6.37 -19.66 -0.20
N ARG A 21 -5.73 -19.68 -1.37
CA ARG A 21 -5.05 -18.51 -1.94
C ARG A 21 -6.03 -17.36 -2.17
N ARG A 22 -7.26 -17.64 -2.62
CA ARG A 22 -8.30 -16.63 -2.80
C ARG A 22 -8.74 -15.99 -1.48
N VAL A 23 -8.80 -16.78 -0.40
CA VAL A 23 -9.12 -16.27 0.94
C VAL A 23 -8.02 -15.32 1.42
N VAL A 24 -6.76 -15.73 1.30
CA VAL A 24 -5.60 -14.92 1.70
C VAL A 24 -5.50 -13.65 0.85
N ALA A 25 -5.72 -13.74 -0.47
CA ALA A 25 -5.73 -12.59 -1.37
C ALA A 25 -6.81 -11.57 -1.00
N LEU A 26 -8.06 -12.01 -0.74
CA LEU A 26 -9.12 -11.11 -0.27
C LEU A 26 -8.73 -10.41 1.05
N ARG A 27 -8.13 -11.15 2.00
CA ARG A 27 -7.67 -10.58 3.27
C ARG A 27 -6.54 -9.59 3.07
N GLY A 28 -5.58 -9.88 2.19
CA GLY A 28 -4.48 -8.98 1.86
C GLY A 28 -4.96 -7.67 1.24
N LEU A 29 -5.83 -7.75 0.22
CA LEU A 29 -6.42 -6.57 -0.43
C LEU A 29 -7.23 -5.72 0.55
N LEU A 30 -8.02 -6.35 1.42
CA LEU A 30 -8.78 -5.62 2.44
C LEU A 30 -7.86 -4.90 3.43
N SER A 31 -6.81 -5.57 3.92
CA SER A 31 -5.84 -4.96 4.82
C SER A 31 -5.09 -3.80 4.15
N TYR A 32 -4.72 -3.93 2.87
CA TYR A 32 -4.07 -2.88 2.11
C TYR A 32 -4.95 -1.64 1.98
N VAL A 33 -6.20 -1.80 1.56
CA VAL A 33 -7.15 -0.67 1.42
C VAL A 33 -7.36 0.04 2.75
N ILE A 34 -7.54 -0.71 3.85
CA ILE A 34 -7.70 -0.12 5.18
C ILE A 34 -6.44 0.65 5.57
N GLY A 35 -5.25 0.06 5.39
CA GLY A 35 -3.98 0.69 5.70
C GLY A 35 -3.73 1.95 4.90
N ALA A 36 -4.03 1.95 3.60
CA ALA A 36 -3.90 3.11 2.74
C ALA A 36 -4.80 4.27 3.20
N ILE A 37 -6.07 3.99 3.53
CA ILE A 37 -6.98 5.02 4.06
C ILE A 37 -6.47 5.57 5.40
N GLN A 38 -5.94 4.71 6.28
CA GLN A 38 -5.37 5.16 7.54
C GLN A 38 -4.14 6.06 7.33
N LEU A 39 -3.24 5.69 6.42
CA LEU A 39 -2.05 6.48 6.09
C LEU A 39 -2.43 7.83 5.46
N GLU A 40 -3.42 7.86 4.56
CA GLU A 40 -3.91 9.12 3.96
C GLU A 40 -4.33 10.14 5.03
N HIS A 41 -4.91 9.69 6.14
CA HIS A 41 -5.38 10.57 7.22
C HIS A 41 -4.38 10.79 8.36
N LEU A 42 -3.55 9.79 8.69
CA LEU A 42 -2.73 9.78 9.90
C LEU A 42 -1.22 9.83 9.63
N GLY A 43 -0.79 9.61 8.39
CA GLY A 43 0.62 9.43 8.05
C GLY A 43 0.95 9.77 6.60
N ALA A 44 0.25 10.74 6.01
CA ALA A 44 0.43 11.09 4.61
C ALA A 44 1.89 11.44 4.32
N LEU A 45 2.42 10.98 3.17
CA LEU A 45 3.80 11.22 2.78
C LEU A 45 4.14 12.71 2.62
N SER A 46 3.16 13.54 2.28
CA SER A 46 3.27 15.00 2.22
C SER A 46 3.27 15.70 3.59
N GLY A 47 3.05 14.93 4.66
CA GLY A 47 2.92 15.44 6.02
C GLY A 47 4.24 15.81 6.70
N PRO A 48 4.16 16.49 7.85
CA PRO A 48 5.34 16.98 8.58
C PRO A 48 6.24 15.86 9.10
N GLY A 49 5.70 14.65 9.30
CA GLY A 49 6.49 13.48 9.71
C GLY A 49 7.58 13.12 8.70
N THR A 50 7.24 13.10 7.41
CA THR A 50 8.22 12.84 6.33
C THR A 50 9.27 13.94 6.25
N THR A 51 8.86 15.21 6.42
CA THR A 51 9.80 16.34 6.49
C THR A 51 10.79 16.15 7.62
N ALA A 52 10.33 15.81 8.82
CA ALA A 52 11.22 15.57 9.97
C ALA A 52 12.21 14.42 9.71
N ILE A 53 11.80 13.37 8.98
CA ILE A 53 12.69 12.26 8.60
C ILE A 53 13.84 12.73 7.70
N THR A 54 13.61 13.73 6.84
CA THR A 54 14.68 14.29 6.00
C THR A 54 15.78 15.01 6.78
N GLU A 55 15.50 15.40 8.03
CA GLU A 55 16.42 16.11 8.93
C GLU A 55 17.20 15.16 9.86
N LEU A 56 16.88 13.86 9.86
CA LEU A 56 17.61 12.86 10.63
C LEU A 56 19.06 12.73 10.16
N SER A 57 19.94 12.30 11.08
CA SER A 57 21.34 11.99 10.79
C SER A 57 21.46 10.90 9.72
N PRO A 58 22.05 11.19 8.53
CA PRO A 58 22.25 10.17 7.50
C PRO A 58 23.26 9.09 7.91
N ALA A 59 24.11 9.37 8.90
CA ALA A 59 25.04 8.39 9.44
C ALA A 59 24.32 7.31 10.29
N GLU A 60 23.16 7.65 10.85
CA GLU A 60 22.37 6.74 11.70
C GLU A 60 21.16 6.17 10.94
N PHE A 61 20.55 6.95 10.04
CA PHE A 61 19.32 6.59 9.33
C PHE A 61 19.45 6.73 7.79
N PRO A 62 20.45 6.12 7.15
CA PRO A 62 20.75 6.36 5.74
C PRO A 62 19.54 6.09 4.83
N HIS A 63 18.85 4.96 5.01
CA HIS A 63 17.71 4.57 4.18
C HIS A 63 16.46 5.41 4.42
N MET A 64 16.23 5.88 5.65
CA MET A 64 15.06 6.70 5.95
C MET A 64 15.22 8.09 5.35
N THR A 65 16.39 8.70 5.54
CA THR A 65 16.66 10.03 4.98
C THR A 65 16.68 10.00 3.45
N GLU A 66 17.21 8.94 2.83
CA GLU A 66 17.13 8.73 1.38
C GLU A 66 15.68 8.61 0.91
N THR A 67 14.92 7.64 1.44
CA THR A 67 13.53 7.40 1.06
C THR A 67 12.64 8.62 1.26
N ALA A 68 12.81 9.36 2.36
CA ALA A 68 12.00 10.54 2.65
C ALA A 68 12.21 11.68 1.63
N ARG A 69 13.39 11.77 1.00
CA ARG A 69 13.64 12.73 -0.10
C ARG A 69 12.85 12.38 -1.34
N ASP A 70 12.64 11.09 -1.61
CA ASP A 70 11.84 10.64 -2.75
C ASP A 70 10.35 10.70 -2.44
N ALA A 71 9.96 10.35 -1.21
CA ALA A 71 8.58 10.32 -0.73
C ALA A 71 7.83 11.64 -0.94
N ARG A 72 8.52 12.79 -0.83
CA ARG A 72 7.92 14.12 -1.09
C ARG A 72 7.36 14.30 -2.50
N ASN A 73 7.80 13.47 -3.45
CA ASN A 73 7.39 13.52 -4.85
C ASN A 73 6.27 12.51 -5.16
N VAL A 74 5.86 11.69 -4.19
CA VAL A 74 4.81 10.68 -4.34
C VAL A 74 3.49 11.28 -3.90
N GLY A 75 2.56 11.45 -4.84
CA GLY A 75 1.18 11.86 -4.54
C GLY A 75 0.34 10.71 -4.00
N ALA A 76 -0.77 11.03 -3.33
CA ALA A 76 -1.66 10.02 -2.72
C ALA A 76 -2.17 8.95 -3.72
N ASP A 77 -2.57 9.38 -4.92
CA ASP A 77 -3.01 8.44 -5.96
C ASP A 77 -1.88 7.52 -6.43
N GLN A 78 -0.65 8.05 -6.54
CA GLN A 78 0.52 7.27 -6.92
C GLN A 78 0.90 6.28 -5.82
N GLU A 79 0.84 6.70 -4.55
CA GLU A 79 1.08 5.85 -3.40
C GLU A 79 0.09 4.67 -3.36
N PHE A 80 -1.21 4.95 -3.53
CA PHE A 80 -2.25 3.93 -3.53
C PHE A 80 -2.18 3.00 -4.74
N LEU A 81 -2.12 3.53 -5.96
CA LEU A 81 -2.10 2.69 -7.16
C LEU A 81 -0.80 1.91 -7.28
N GLY A 82 0.34 2.54 -6.93
CA GLY A 82 1.65 1.89 -6.93
C GLY A 82 1.74 0.77 -5.90
N GLY A 83 1.28 1.01 -4.66
CA GLY A 83 1.26 -0.03 -3.63
C GLY A 83 0.31 -1.18 -3.96
N LEU A 84 -0.86 -0.89 -4.55
CA LEU A 84 -1.79 -1.92 -5.01
C LEU A 84 -1.18 -2.78 -6.12
N ALA A 85 -0.50 -2.17 -7.09
CA ALA A 85 0.17 -2.89 -8.16
C ALA A 85 1.25 -3.84 -7.61
N LEU A 86 2.09 -3.38 -6.69
CA LEU A 86 3.10 -4.21 -6.02
C LEU A 86 2.47 -5.37 -5.23
N LEU A 87 1.35 -5.13 -4.56
CA LEU A 87 0.64 -6.17 -3.82
C LEU A 87 0.05 -7.24 -4.76
N LEU A 88 -0.59 -6.82 -5.86
CA LEU A 88 -1.16 -7.75 -6.84
C LEU A 88 -0.07 -8.60 -7.51
N ASP A 89 1.05 -7.99 -7.87
CA ASP A 89 2.22 -8.70 -8.41
C ASP A 89 2.76 -9.74 -7.41
N GLY A 90 2.90 -9.36 -6.13
CA GLY A 90 3.29 -10.28 -5.06
C GLY A 90 2.28 -11.40 -4.78
N LEU A 91 0.98 -11.15 -5.05
CA LEU A 91 -0.06 -12.16 -5.01
C LEU A 91 -0.03 -13.06 -6.24
N GLY A 92 0.75 -12.74 -7.28
CA GLY A 92 0.86 -13.45 -8.55
C GLY A 92 -0.41 -13.33 -9.41
N VAL A 93 -0.98 -12.12 -9.45
CA VAL A 93 -2.20 -11.73 -10.20
C VAL A 93 -1.86 -10.61 -11.16
#